data_AF-A0A8J3BFX5-F1
#
_entry.id   AF-A0A8J3BFX5-F1
#
_cell.length_a   1.000
_cell.length_b   1.000
_cell.length_c   1.000
_cell.angle_alpha   90.00
_cell.angle_beta   90.00
_cell.angle_gamma   90.00
#
_symmetry.space_group_name_H-M   'P 1'
#
loop_
_entity.id
_entity.type
_entity.pdbx_description
1 polymer ?
#
loop_
_entity_poly.entity_id
_entity_poly.type
_entity_poly.pdbx_seq_one_letter_code
_entity_poly.pdbx_strand_id
1 'polypeptide(L)' 'MPNGKPGDSPVTDVVVHHLAVFGWPCDDLIREIAELGGGAELAGLHLHGLDPRSGGKPDLAVLAERLRMVRDHLPR' A
#
# COMPACT_ATOMS: atom_id res chain seq x y z
N MET A 1 -12.89 -2.82 13.71
CA MET A 1 -12.42 -1.47 14.09
C MET A 1 -12.83 -0.52 12.97
N PRO A 2 -13.31 0.70 13.25
CA PRO A 2 -13.55 1.65 12.18
C PRO A 2 -12.21 1.91 11.50
N ASN A 3 -12.17 1.81 10.17
CA ASN A 3 -10.98 2.10 9.37
C ASN A 3 -10.44 3.46 9.83
N GLY A 4 -9.16 3.51 10.23
CA GLY A 4 -8.52 4.69 10.83
C GLY A 4 -8.76 5.97 10.04
N LYS A 5 -8.56 7.12 10.69
CA LYS A 5 -8.73 8.42 10.02
C LYS A 5 -7.71 8.55 8.87
N PRO A 6 -8.00 9.36 7.84
CA PRO A 6 -7.02 9.67 6.81
C PRO A 6 -5.68 10.10 7.41
N GLY A 7 -4.59 9.48 6.96
CA GLY A 7 -3.23 9.71 7.45
C GLY A 7 -2.77 8.73 8.54
N ASP A 8 -3.66 7.92 9.13
CA ASP A 8 -3.27 6.92 10.13
C ASP A 8 -2.52 5.75 9.50
N SER A 9 -2.90 5.36 8.28
CA SER A 9 -2.27 4.25 7.54
C SER A 9 -2.26 4.54 6.05
N PRO A 10 -1.10 4.45 5.37
CA PRO A 10 -1.02 4.63 3.93
C PRO A 10 -1.83 3.58 3.16
N VAL A 11 -1.97 2.36 3.70
CA VAL A 11 -2.82 1.31 3.09
C VAL A 11 -4.28 1.72 3.18
N THR A 12 -4.75 2.12 4.37
CA THR A 12 -6.14 2.57 4.56
C THR A 12 -6.43 3.80 3.70
N ASP A 13 -5.47 4.72 3.60
CA ASP A 13 -5.60 5.91 2.77
C ASP A 13 -5.78 5.59 1.30
N VAL A 14 -5.02 4.63 0.78
CA VAL A 14 -5.12 4.20 -0.62
C VAL A 14 -6.40 3.40 -0.89
N VAL A 15 -6.77 2.48 0.02
CA VAL A 15 -7.84 1.49 -0.19
C VAL A 15 -9.22 2.02 0.21
N VAL A 16 -9.32 2.71 1.36
CA VAL A 16 -10.59 3.16 1.94
C VAL A 16 -10.87 4.61 1.59
N HIS A 17 -9.86 5.48 1.70
CA HIS A 17 -10.01 6.92 1.46
C HIS A 17 -9.69 7.34 0.02
N HIS A 18 -9.24 6.40 -0.82
CA HIS A 18 -8.87 6.60 -2.23
C HIS A 18 -7.88 7.76 -2.45
N LEU A 19 -7.00 8.00 -1.50
CA LEU A 19 -5.97 9.02 -1.57
C LEU A 19 -4.78 8.53 -2.40
N ALA A 20 -4.15 9.45 -3.12
CA ALA A 20 -2.86 9.21 -3.74
C ALA A 20 -1.76 9.34 -2.67
N VAL A 21 -1.00 8.26 -2.43
CA VAL A 21 0.05 8.22 -1.41
C VAL A 21 1.41 7.97 -2.06
N PHE A 22 1.53 6.88 -2.81
CA PHE A 22 2.77 6.49 -3.50
C PHE A 22 2.70 6.76 -5.01
N GLY A 23 1.54 7.21 -5.50
CA GLY A 23 1.29 7.44 -6.91
C GLY A 23 0.72 6.22 -7.62
N TRP A 24 0.19 6.46 -8.81
CA TRP A 24 -0.68 5.54 -9.55
C TRP A 24 -0.17 4.09 -9.66
N PRO A 25 1.11 3.82 -10.01
CA PRO A 25 1.58 2.44 -10.14
C PRO A 25 1.62 1.64 -8.82
N CYS A 26 1.90 2.31 -7.70
CA CYS A 26 1.99 1.64 -6.40
C CYS A 26 0.62 1.57 -5.73
N ASP A 27 -0.15 2.65 -5.79
CA ASP A 27 -1.46 2.73 -5.15
C ASP A 27 -2.44 1.73 -5.78
N ASP A 28 -2.39 1.51 -7.09
CA ASP A 28 -3.22 0.50 -7.77
C ASP A 28 -2.84 -0.93 -7.34
N LEU A 29 -1.55 -1.24 -7.24
CA LEU A 29 -1.11 -2.54 -6.74
C LEU A 29 -1.53 -2.77 -5.28
N ILE A 30 -1.48 -1.74 -4.43
CA ILE A 30 -1.95 -1.83 -3.04
C ILE A 30 -3.44 -2.16 -2.99
N ARG A 31 -4.27 -1.56 -3.87
CA ARG A 31 -5.70 -1.86 -3.98
C ARG A 31 -5.92 -3.30 -4.44
N GLU A 32 -5.26 -3.73 -5.50
CA GLU A 32 -5.36 -5.08 -6.04
C GLU A 32 -4.99 -6.14 -4.98
N ILE A 33 -3.90 -5.92 -4.25
CA ILE A 33 -3.47 -6.81 -3.16
C ILE A 33 -4.51 -6.86 -2.05
N ALA A 34 -5.09 -5.70 -1.66
CA ALA A 34 -6.12 -5.66 -0.64
C ALA A 34 -7.40 -6.38 -1.07
N GLU A 35 -7.80 -6.27 -2.34
CA GLU A 35 -8.93 -6.98 -2.93
C GLU A 35 -8.73 -8.50 -2.93
N LEU A 36 -7.50 -8.97 -3.14
CA LEU A 36 -7.09 -10.38 -3.03
C LEU A 36 -6.97 -10.87 -1.58
N GLY A 37 -7.27 -10.02 -0.58
CA GLY A 37 -7.16 -10.35 0.84
C GLY A 37 -5.74 -10.29 1.40
N GLY A 38 -4.77 -9.73 0.68
CA GLY A 38 -3.35 -9.64 1.03
C GLY A 38 -3.00 -8.59 2.10
N GLY A 39 -3.90 -8.33 3.04
CA GLY A 39 -3.71 -7.29 4.06
C GLY A 39 -2.52 -7.57 4.99
N ALA A 40 -2.23 -8.83 5.28
CA ALA A 40 -1.10 -9.22 6.13
C ALA A 40 0.24 -8.97 5.42
N GLU A 41 0.30 -9.24 4.12
CA GLU A 41 1.45 -9.04 3.27
C GLU A 41 1.75 -7.55 3.11
N LEU A 42 0.73 -6.71 2.92
CA LEU A 42 0.87 -5.25 2.90
C LEU A 42 1.40 -4.71 4.24
N ALA A 43 0.95 -5.26 5.37
CA ALA A 43 1.47 -4.87 6.68
C ALA A 43 2.98 -5.20 6.82
N GLY A 44 3.42 -6.32 6.26
CA GLY A 44 4.83 -6.72 6.22
C GLY A 44 5.73 -5.84 5.35
N LEU A 45 5.18 -5.03 4.45
CA LEU A 45 5.96 -4.09 3.63
C LEU A 45 6.38 -2.82 4.38
N HIS A 46 5.89 -2.61 5.61
CA HIS A 46 6.20 -1.45 6.45
C HIS A 46 5.98 -0.09 5.74
N LEU A 47 4.87 0.03 5.00
CA LEU A 47 4.57 1.19 4.16
C LEU A 47 4.52 2.52 4.92
N HIS A 48 4.27 2.52 6.24
CA HIS A 48 4.32 3.74 7.07
C HIS A 48 5.69 4.44 7.03
N GLY A 49 6.79 3.68 7.03
CA GLY A 49 8.14 4.24 6.95
C GLY A 49 8.50 4.76 5.54
N LEU A 50 7.70 4.39 4.55
CA LEU A 50 7.87 4.78 3.16
C LEU A 50 6.94 5.93 2.76
N ASP A 51 5.95 6.28 3.59
CA ASP A 51 4.96 7.31 3.26
C ASP A 51 5.63 8.68 3.02
N PRO A 52 5.56 9.23 1.79
CA PRO A 52 6.16 10.52 1.46
C PRO A 52 5.61 11.68 2.28
N ARG A 53 4.35 11.60 2.72
CA ARG A 53 3.67 12.65 3.50
C ARG A 53 4.22 12.75 4.93
N SER A 54 4.79 11.64 5.42
CA SER A 54 5.47 11.56 6.72
C SER A 54 6.99 11.78 6.61
N GLY A 55 7.48 12.23 5.44
CA GLY A 55 8.90 12.47 5.17
C GLY A 55 9.67 11.25 4.64
N GLY A 56 8.98 10.14 4.35
CA GLY A 56 9.54 8.99 3.66
C GLY A 56 10.04 9.35 2.27
N LYS A 57 11.09 8.67 1.80
CA LYS A 57 11.63 8.82 0.44
C LYS A 57 11.76 7.46 -0.21
N PRO A 58 10.64 6.81 -0.55
CA PRO A 58 10.69 5.49 -1.14
C PRO A 58 11.25 5.57 -2.55
N ASP A 59 12.04 4.57 -2.92
CA ASP A 59 12.25 4.27 -4.33
C ASP A 59 10.97 3.62 -4.85
N LEU A 60 10.20 4.38 -5.64
CA LEU A 60 8.90 3.95 -6.16
C LEU A 60 9.02 2.77 -7.15
N ALA A 61 10.14 2.64 -7.85
CA ALA A 61 10.37 1.51 -8.74
C ALA A 61 10.57 0.22 -7.95
N VAL A 62 11.38 0.30 -6.88
CA VAL A 62 11.60 -0.84 -5.96
C VAL A 62 10.31 -1.19 -5.21
N LEU A 63 9.56 -0.19 -4.75
CA LEU A 63 8.29 -0.42 -4.07
C LEU A 63 7.27 -1.10 -4.99
N ALA A 64 7.12 -0.62 -6.23
CA ALA A 64 6.24 -1.24 -7.21
C ALA A 64 6.62 -2.70 -7.47
N GLU A 65 7.91 -3.01 -7.58
CA GLU A 65 8.35 -4.38 -7.80
C GLU A 65 8.04 -5.31 -6.62
N ARG A 66 8.26 -4.84 -5.38
CA ARG A 66 7.89 -5.60 -4.18
C ARG A 66 6.38 -5.84 -4.09
N LEU A 67 5.58 -4.84 -4.44
CA LEU A 67 4.12 -4.98 -4.49
C LEU A 67 3.68 -6.01 -5.54
N ARG A 68 4.28 -6.00 -6.74
CA ARG A 68 4.00 -7.02 -7.77
C ARG A 68 4.31 -8.42 -7.28
N MET A 69 5.47 -8.62 -6.64
CA MET A 69 5.84 -9.91 -6.06
C MET A 69 4.80 -10.37 -5.02
N VAL A 70 4.38 -9.49 -4.11
CA VAL A 70 3.34 -9.81 -3.13
C VAL A 70 2.04 -10.22 -3.81
N ARG A 71 1.55 -9.44 -4.77
CA ARG A 71 0.34 -9.75 -5.53
C ARG A 71 0.43 -11.10 -6.21
N ASP A 72 1.55 -11.39 -6.88
CA ASP A 72 1.73 -12.61 -7.67
C ASP A 72 1.82 -13.88 -6.78
N HIS A 73 2.10 -13.71 -5.48
CA HIS A 73 2.08 -14.79 -4.49
C HIS A 73 0.69 -15.04 -3.86
N LEU A 74 -0.30 -14.17 -4.09
CA LEU A 74 -1.64 -14.34 -3.53
C LEU A 74 -2.49 -15.28 -4.40
N PRO A 75 -3.37 -16.09 -3.76
CA PRO A 75 -4.31 -16.93 -4.50
C PRO A 75 -5.30 -16.06 -5.28
N ARG A 76 -5.54 -16.44 -6.54
CA ARG A 76 -6.49 -15.78 -7.45
C ARG A 76 -7.90 -16.36 -7.33
#